data_AF-A0A2C5XVH6-F1
#
_entry.id   AF-A0A2C5XVH6-F1
#
_cell.length_a   1.000
_cell.length_b   1.000
_cell.length_c   1.000
_cell.angle_alpha   90.00
_cell.angle_beta   90.00
_cell.angle_gamma   90.00
#
_symmetry.space_group_name_H-M   'P 1'
#
loop_
_entity.id
_entity.type
_entity.pdbx_description
1 polymer ?
#
loop_
_entity_poly.entity_id
_entity_poly.type
_entity_poly.pdbx_seq_one_letter_code
_entity_poly.pdbx_strand_id
1 'polypeptide(L)'
;MMARIRLRLIINDICAKMYSASDNVPELYTRALAEFKQRLIQWHLLLSDRLETQMIVLPSELKLHMEFQSLLLLVENQQALYRRTVALAPTVAPSVQPGLTADGQLALSRLETILRLYFLRHGFDFFDAYLTYFLWLLADSSLNYSVYGSMQDDVGLSALQSNLVLSFKGLGDQSRITLVSCVTILILRDRISAEDMKVVKERLRWDPAQYQGPSPEALMRSQWGDMLRAWGGDLRQTVLARFMVQP
;
A
#
# COMPACT_ATOMS: atom_id res chain seq x y z
N MET A 1 -21.64 -6.72 -10.40
CA MET A 1 -21.99 -7.24 -9.06
C MET A 1 -21.36 -8.61 -8.79
N MET A 2 -21.56 -9.62 -9.65
CA MET A 2 -21.01 -10.98 -9.44
C MET A 2 -19.48 -11.06 -9.40
N ALA A 3 -18.77 -10.30 -10.24
CA ALA A 3 -17.30 -10.27 -10.22
C ALA A 3 -16.74 -9.87 -8.85
N ARG A 4 -17.32 -8.84 -8.22
CA ARG A 4 -16.97 -8.39 -6.86
C ARG A 4 -17.23 -9.46 -5.81
N ILE A 5 -18.39 -10.12 -5.87
CA ILE A 5 -18.74 -11.18 -4.92
C ILE A 5 -17.71 -12.31 -5.00
N ARG A 6 -17.39 -12.77 -6.21
CA ARG A 6 -16.38 -13.83 -6.41
C ARG A 6 -15.00 -13.42 -5.90
N LEU A 7 -14.59 -12.17 -6.12
CA LEU A 7 -13.33 -11.66 -5.57
C LEU A 7 -13.36 -11.65 -4.04
N ARG A 8 -14.46 -11.19 -3.43
CA ARG A 8 -14.63 -11.16 -1.97
C ARG A 8 -14.57 -12.54 -1.35
N LEU A 9 -15.09 -13.57 -2.01
CA LEU A 9 -14.96 -14.96 -1.55
C LEU A 9 -13.49 -15.41 -1.51
N ILE A 10 -12.70 -15.09 -2.55
CA ILE A 10 -11.26 -15.39 -2.56
C ILE A 10 -10.55 -14.64 -1.43
N ILE A 11 -10.84 -13.34 -1.26
CA ILE A 11 -10.26 -12.53 -0.16
C ILE A 11 -10.60 -13.13 1.19
N ASN A 12 -11.86 -13.54 1.40
CA ASN A 12 -12.28 -14.13 2.66
C ASN A 12 -11.51 -15.41 2.97
N ASP A 13 -11.30 -16.28 1.98
CA ASP A 13 -10.51 -17.50 2.14
C ASP A 13 -9.04 -17.20 2.45
N ILE A 14 -8.46 -16.19 1.78
CA ILE A 14 -7.10 -15.70 2.08
C ILE A 14 -7.02 -15.22 3.52
N CYS A 15 -7.94 -14.35 3.95
CA CYS A 15 -7.98 -13.83 5.31
C CYS A 15 -8.16 -14.95 6.34
N ALA A 16 -9.09 -15.88 6.11
CA ALA A 16 -9.31 -17.02 6.99
C ALA A 16 -8.03 -17.85 7.15
N LYS A 17 -7.26 -18.04 6.06
CA LYS A 17 -6.00 -18.78 6.11
C LYS A 17 -4.86 -18.00 6.77
N MET A 18 -4.79 -16.67 6.56
CA MET A 18 -3.76 -15.81 7.15
C MET A 18 -3.95 -15.61 8.65
N TYR A 19 -5.21 -15.55 9.11
CA TYR A 19 -5.55 -15.28 10.51
C TYR A 19 -6.00 -16.54 11.29
N SER A 20 -5.95 -17.73 10.68
CA SER A 20 -6.21 -18.97 11.41
C SER A 20 -5.14 -19.20 12.47
N ALA A 21 -5.54 -19.43 13.71
CA ALA A 21 -4.65 -19.65 14.87
C ALA A 21 -3.84 -20.97 14.83
N SER A 22 -3.79 -21.66 13.70
CA SER A 22 -3.06 -22.93 13.56
C SER A 22 -1.57 -22.68 13.33
N ASP A 23 -0.71 -23.43 14.04
CA ASP A 23 0.71 -23.63 13.73
C ASP A 23 0.85 -24.17 12.30
N ASN A 24 0.81 -23.28 11.32
CA ASN A 24 0.78 -23.68 9.92
C ASN A 24 2.13 -24.30 9.55
N VAL A 25 2.10 -25.58 9.20
CA VAL A 25 3.24 -26.23 8.55
C VAL A 25 3.67 -25.36 7.37
N PRO A 26 4.92 -24.88 7.36
CA PRO A 26 5.43 -23.92 6.39
C PRO A 26 5.02 -24.26 4.92
N GLU A 27 5.12 -25.53 4.51
CA GLU A 27 4.79 -25.99 3.16
C GLU A 27 3.31 -25.84 2.77
N LEU A 28 2.39 -26.05 3.73
CA LEU A 28 0.95 -25.91 3.51
C LEU A 28 0.57 -24.46 3.25
N TYR A 29 1.28 -23.52 3.89
CA TYR A 29 1.09 -22.09 3.65
C TYR A 29 1.53 -21.69 2.24
N THR A 30 2.67 -22.21 1.77
CA THR A 30 3.16 -21.96 0.40
C THR A 30 2.21 -22.49 -0.66
N ARG A 31 1.73 -23.74 -0.49
CA ARG A 31 0.77 -24.34 -1.41
C ARG A 31 -0.52 -23.52 -1.46
N ALA A 32 -1.03 -23.09 -0.30
CA ALA A 32 -2.22 -22.25 -0.24
C ALA A 32 -2.02 -20.92 -0.98
N LEU A 33 -0.88 -20.24 -0.80
CA LEU A 33 -0.57 -19.01 -1.55
C LEU A 33 -0.55 -19.23 -3.07
N ALA A 34 0.03 -20.34 -3.53
CA ALA A 34 0.06 -20.68 -4.96
C ALA A 34 -1.35 -20.93 -5.52
N GLU A 35 -2.19 -21.63 -4.75
CA GLU A 35 -3.59 -21.83 -5.09
C GLU A 35 -4.36 -20.51 -5.14
N PHE A 36 -4.18 -19.62 -4.17
CA PHE A 36 -4.82 -18.30 -4.16
C PHE A 36 -4.40 -17.45 -5.37
N LYS A 37 -3.12 -17.46 -5.73
CA LYS A 37 -2.64 -16.80 -6.96
C LYS A 37 -3.37 -17.33 -8.19
N GLN A 38 -3.48 -18.66 -8.33
CA GLN A 38 -4.16 -19.28 -9.47
C GLN A 38 -5.65 -18.89 -9.51
N ARG A 39 -6.33 -18.93 -8.35
CA ARG A 39 -7.74 -18.53 -8.23
C ARG A 39 -7.95 -17.06 -8.61
N LEU A 40 -7.05 -16.17 -8.20
CA LEU A 40 -7.07 -14.75 -8.57
C LEU A 40 -6.90 -14.57 -10.09
N ILE A 41 -5.91 -15.22 -10.69
CA ILE A 41 -5.67 -15.16 -12.15
C ILE A 41 -6.88 -15.68 -12.91
N GLN A 42 -7.40 -16.84 -12.52
CA GLN A 42 -8.57 -17.44 -13.15
C GLN A 42 -9.80 -16.53 -13.02
N TRP A 43 -10.00 -15.91 -11.85
CA TRP A 43 -11.06 -14.94 -11.66
C TRP A 43 -10.96 -13.76 -12.64
N HIS A 44 -9.74 -13.24 -12.85
CA HIS A 44 -9.51 -12.12 -13.78
C HIS A 44 -9.76 -12.53 -15.24
N LEU A 45 -9.32 -13.73 -15.64
CA LEU A 45 -9.54 -14.26 -16.99
C LEU A 45 -11.02 -14.52 -17.31
N LEU A 46 -11.85 -14.74 -16.29
CA LEU A 46 -13.29 -14.99 -16.42
C LEU A 46 -14.15 -13.72 -16.25
N LEU A 47 -13.54 -12.53 -16.23
CA LEU A 47 -14.29 -11.28 -16.23
C LEU A 47 -15.05 -11.13 -17.56
N SER A 48 -16.27 -10.61 -17.49
CA SER A 48 -17.06 -10.27 -18.68
C SER A 48 -16.38 -9.18 -19.49
N ASP A 49 -16.65 -9.12 -20.80
CA ASP A 49 -16.09 -8.15 -21.75
C ASP A 49 -16.13 -6.69 -21.26
N ARG A 50 -17.20 -6.29 -20.57
CA ARG A 50 -17.37 -4.93 -20.01
C ARG A 50 -16.42 -4.58 -18.87
N LEU A 51 -15.82 -5.58 -18.22
CA LEU A 51 -14.88 -5.42 -17.12
C LEU A 51 -13.45 -5.75 -17.55
N GLU A 52 -13.22 -6.00 -18.84
CA GLU A 52 -11.88 -6.14 -19.39
C GLU A 52 -11.11 -4.82 -19.25
N THR A 53 -9.80 -4.92 -19.04
CA THR A 53 -8.90 -3.80 -18.81
C THR A 53 -8.98 -2.71 -19.90
N GLN A 54 -9.35 -3.08 -21.12
CA GLN A 54 -9.49 -2.15 -22.25
C GLN A 54 -10.80 -1.33 -22.22
N MET A 55 -11.82 -1.79 -21.50
CA MET A 55 -13.17 -1.20 -21.50
C MET A 55 -13.52 -0.45 -20.20
N ILE A 56 -12.71 -0.59 -19.14
CA ILE A 56 -13.03 0.02 -17.84
C ILE A 56 -12.94 1.55 -17.86
N VAL A 57 -13.96 2.21 -17.33
CA VAL A 57 -14.01 3.67 -17.23
C VAL A 57 -14.42 4.15 -15.85
N LEU A 58 -15.37 3.44 -15.22
CA LEU A 58 -15.98 3.90 -13.98
C LEU A 58 -15.00 3.75 -12.80
N PRO A 59 -15.06 4.64 -11.79
CA PRO A 59 -14.23 4.53 -10.59
C PRO A 59 -14.34 3.15 -9.94
N SER A 60 -15.55 2.60 -9.96
CA SER A 60 -15.89 1.32 -9.35
C SER A 60 -15.23 0.12 -10.06
N GLU A 61 -14.97 0.23 -11.37
CA GLU A 61 -14.34 -0.79 -12.21
C GLU A 61 -12.82 -0.70 -12.07
N LEU A 62 -12.27 0.51 -12.09
CA LEU A 62 -10.84 0.75 -11.84
C LEU A 62 -10.43 0.23 -10.45
N LYS A 63 -11.21 0.52 -9.41
CA LYS A 63 -10.96 0.00 -8.05
C LYS A 63 -10.99 -1.51 -7.96
N LEU A 64 -11.83 -2.18 -8.75
CA LEU A 64 -11.88 -3.64 -8.80
C LEU A 64 -10.54 -4.21 -9.29
N HIS A 65 -9.97 -3.57 -10.33
CA HIS A 65 -8.67 -3.94 -10.86
C HIS A 65 -7.52 -3.55 -9.92
N MET A 66 -7.60 -2.41 -9.24
CA MET A 66 -6.64 -2.05 -8.19
C MET A 66 -6.61 -3.10 -7.08
N GLU A 67 -7.78 -3.53 -6.62
CA GLU A 67 -7.91 -4.55 -5.59
C GLU A 67 -7.29 -5.87 -6.03
N PHE A 68 -7.59 -6.32 -7.25
CA PHE A 68 -6.97 -7.49 -7.83
C PHE A 68 -5.43 -7.41 -7.87
N GLN A 69 -4.87 -6.32 -8.40
CA GLN A 69 -3.41 -6.16 -8.44
C GLN A 69 -2.80 -6.10 -7.04
N SER A 70 -3.45 -5.44 -6.08
CA SER A 70 -2.99 -5.37 -4.69
C SER A 70 -2.99 -6.75 -3.99
N LEU A 71 -3.94 -7.62 -4.32
CA LEU A 71 -4.01 -8.98 -3.78
C LEU A 71 -2.95 -9.89 -4.39
N LEU A 72 -2.70 -9.78 -5.70
CA LEU A 72 -1.58 -10.47 -6.33
C LEU A 72 -0.26 -10.02 -5.70
N LEU A 73 -0.07 -8.72 -5.53
CA LEU A 73 1.11 -8.16 -4.87
C LEU A 73 1.29 -8.73 -3.44
N LEU A 74 0.22 -8.78 -2.67
CA LEU A 74 0.21 -9.36 -1.33
C LEU A 74 0.66 -10.83 -1.36
N VAL A 75 0.03 -11.65 -2.20
CA VAL A 75 0.33 -13.09 -2.30
C VAL A 75 1.79 -13.31 -2.72
N GLU A 76 2.29 -12.58 -3.71
CA GLU A 76 3.68 -12.65 -4.16
C GLU A 76 4.68 -12.27 -3.06
N ASN A 77 4.40 -11.18 -2.33
CA ASN A 77 5.24 -10.74 -1.22
C ASN A 77 5.29 -11.79 -0.11
N GLN A 78 4.14 -12.40 0.23
CA GLN A 78 4.08 -13.47 1.23
C GLN A 78 4.84 -14.72 0.77
N GLN A 79 4.74 -15.10 -0.51
CA GLN A 79 5.51 -16.22 -1.07
C GLN A 79 7.02 -15.96 -1.01
N ALA A 80 7.46 -14.74 -1.37
CA ALA A 80 8.86 -14.35 -1.34
C ALA A 80 9.44 -14.38 0.08
N LEU A 81 8.71 -13.80 1.05
CA LEU A 81 9.07 -13.81 2.46
C LEU A 81 9.22 -15.24 2.97
N TYR A 82 8.25 -16.09 2.67
CA TYR A 82 8.26 -17.47 3.10
C TYR A 82 9.44 -18.25 2.50
N ARG A 83 9.69 -18.15 1.19
CA ARG A 83 10.85 -18.81 0.54
C ARG A 83 12.16 -18.40 1.19
N ARG A 84 12.30 -17.12 1.57
CA ARG A 84 13.47 -16.63 2.31
C ARG A 84 13.60 -17.29 3.69
N THR A 85 12.52 -17.39 4.46
CA THR A 85 12.57 -18.01 5.80
C THR A 85 13.01 -19.47 5.74
N VAL A 86 12.60 -20.21 4.71
CA VAL A 86 13.04 -21.60 4.48
C VAL A 86 14.49 -21.67 4.00
N ALA A 87 14.91 -20.77 3.12
CA ALA A 87 16.27 -20.75 2.58
C ALA A 87 17.35 -20.34 3.61
N LEU A 88 16.97 -19.64 4.69
CA LEU A 88 17.86 -19.28 5.80
C LEU A 88 18.14 -20.47 6.76
N ALA A 89 17.62 -21.67 6.49
CA ALA A 89 18.12 -22.92 7.08
C ALA A 89 19.58 -23.17 6.61
N PRO A 90 20.47 -23.74 7.45
CA PRO A 90 21.86 -23.27 7.61
C PRO A 90 22.88 -23.66 6.51
N THR A 91 22.50 -23.82 5.24
CA THR A 91 23.41 -24.37 4.22
C THR A 91 23.57 -23.57 2.91
N VAL A 92 22.93 -22.41 2.71
CA VAL A 92 23.10 -21.67 1.45
C VAL A 92 23.33 -20.17 1.67
N ALA A 93 24.40 -19.67 1.04
CA ALA A 93 24.88 -18.30 1.14
C ALA A 93 23.82 -17.23 0.78
N PRO A 94 23.83 -16.04 1.41
CA PRO A 94 22.81 -15.02 1.23
C PRO A 94 23.14 -14.13 0.02
N SER A 95 22.65 -14.47 -1.17
CA SER A 95 22.65 -13.55 -2.32
C SER A 95 21.25 -13.14 -2.79
N VAL A 96 20.19 -13.53 -2.08
CA VAL A 96 18.81 -13.12 -2.42
C VAL A 96 18.54 -11.71 -1.87
N GLN A 97 18.89 -10.72 -2.68
CA GLN A 97 18.49 -9.31 -2.51
C GLN A 97 17.00 -9.23 -2.13
N PRO A 98 16.62 -8.40 -1.14
CA PRO A 98 15.21 -8.15 -0.78
C PRO A 98 14.52 -7.41 -1.92
N GLY A 99 13.93 -8.14 -2.85
CA GLY A 99 13.16 -7.58 -3.96
C GLY A 99 11.86 -8.33 -4.17
N LEU A 100 10.87 -7.65 -4.71
CA LEU A 100 9.66 -8.30 -5.19
C LEU A 100 9.99 -9.32 -6.29
N THR A 101 9.20 -10.39 -6.35
CA THR A 101 9.23 -11.33 -7.48
C THR A 101 8.91 -10.59 -8.79
N ALA A 102 9.29 -11.14 -9.95
CA ALA A 102 8.95 -10.56 -11.24
C ALA A 102 7.43 -10.33 -11.40
N ASP A 103 6.63 -11.28 -10.92
CA ASP A 103 5.17 -11.17 -10.92
C ASP A 103 4.66 -10.09 -9.95
N GLY A 104 5.30 -9.93 -8.79
CA GLY A 104 5.00 -8.86 -7.84
C GLY A 104 5.33 -7.48 -8.41
N GLN A 105 6.47 -7.33 -9.08
CA GLN A 105 6.85 -6.10 -9.79
C GLN A 105 5.83 -5.76 -10.89
N LEU A 106 5.40 -6.76 -11.67
CA LEU A 106 4.40 -6.58 -12.70
C LEU A 106 3.04 -6.18 -12.11
N ALA A 107 2.62 -6.80 -11.01
CA ALA A 107 1.38 -6.45 -10.31
C ALA A 107 1.42 -5.00 -9.79
N LEU A 108 2.55 -4.58 -9.21
CA LEU A 108 2.75 -3.20 -8.76
C LEU A 108 2.71 -2.20 -9.93
N SER A 109 3.41 -2.49 -11.03
CA SER A 109 3.41 -1.62 -12.23
C SER A 109 1.99 -1.47 -12.83
N ARG A 110 1.20 -2.56 -12.81
CA ARG A 110 -0.21 -2.50 -13.23
C ARG A 110 -1.06 -1.69 -12.25
N LEU A 111 -0.89 -1.87 -10.94
CA LEU A 111 -1.56 -1.08 -9.91
C LEU A 111 -1.26 0.41 -10.09
N GLU A 112 0.01 0.75 -10.27
CA GLU A 112 0.53 2.08 -10.56
C GLU A 112 -0.16 2.69 -11.79
N THR A 113 -0.25 1.93 -12.88
CA THR A 113 -0.92 2.35 -14.12
C THR A 113 -2.40 2.65 -13.88
N ILE A 114 -3.10 1.77 -13.18
CA ILE A 114 -4.54 1.93 -12.88
C ILE A 114 -4.77 3.14 -11.97
N LEU A 115 -3.90 3.39 -10.99
CA LEU A 115 -3.96 4.56 -10.11
C LEU A 115 -3.79 5.87 -10.89
N ARG A 116 -2.82 5.94 -11.82
CA ARG A 116 -2.67 7.11 -12.71
C ARG A 116 -3.88 7.32 -13.60
N LEU A 117 -4.44 6.25 -14.18
CA LEU A 117 -5.67 6.33 -14.97
C LEU A 117 -6.85 6.83 -14.15
N TYR A 118 -6.98 6.36 -12.90
CA TYR A 118 -8.00 6.83 -11.98
C TYR A 118 -7.84 8.31 -11.70
N PHE A 119 -6.63 8.76 -11.36
CA PHE A 119 -6.35 10.18 -11.12
C PHE A 119 -6.70 11.05 -12.32
N LEU A 120 -6.27 10.66 -13.53
CA LEU A 120 -6.51 11.42 -14.75
C LEU A 120 -8.00 11.57 -15.09
N ARG A 121 -8.84 10.58 -14.74
CA ARG A 121 -10.26 10.57 -15.10
C ARG A 121 -11.17 11.15 -14.01
N HIS A 122 -10.82 10.91 -12.75
CA HIS A 122 -11.71 11.15 -11.61
C HIS A 122 -11.13 12.10 -10.58
N GLY A 123 -9.84 12.45 -10.70
CA GLY A 123 -9.11 13.17 -9.68
C GLY A 123 -9.09 12.42 -8.34
N PHE A 124 -8.68 13.13 -7.29
CA PHE A 124 -8.67 12.63 -5.92
C PHE A 124 -9.46 13.53 -4.95
N ASP A 125 -10.18 14.53 -5.47
CA ASP A 125 -10.86 15.54 -4.65
C ASP A 125 -12.14 15.01 -3.97
N PHE A 126 -12.70 13.91 -4.46
CA PHE A 126 -13.90 13.30 -3.90
C PHE A 126 -13.58 12.23 -2.87
N PHE A 127 -14.43 12.10 -1.85
CA PHE A 127 -14.28 11.10 -0.79
C PHE A 127 -14.15 9.68 -1.34
N ASP A 128 -13.03 9.03 -1.01
CA ASP A 128 -12.78 7.64 -1.36
C ASP A 128 -11.81 6.98 -0.36
N ALA A 129 -12.38 6.46 0.73
CA ALA A 129 -11.59 5.78 1.77
C ALA A 129 -10.75 4.61 1.23
N TYR A 130 -11.22 3.91 0.19
CA TYR A 130 -10.50 2.79 -0.43
C TYR A 130 -9.20 3.23 -1.12
N LEU A 131 -9.19 4.43 -1.68
CA LEU A 131 -8.04 4.94 -2.40
C LEU A 131 -6.83 5.16 -1.48
N THR A 132 -7.06 5.48 -0.20
CA THR A 132 -6.01 5.63 0.81
C THR A 132 -5.13 4.38 0.90
N TYR A 133 -5.74 3.18 0.85
CA TYR A 133 -5.00 1.92 0.90
C TYR A 133 -4.07 1.76 -0.32
N PHE A 134 -4.58 2.02 -1.52
CA PHE A 134 -3.81 1.86 -2.75
C PHE A 134 -2.68 2.90 -2.88
N LEU A 135 -2.93 4.15 -2.47
CA LEU A 135 -1.92 5.21 -2.46
C LEU A 135 -0.83 4.93 -1.41
N TRP A 136 -1.21 4.45 -0.23
CA TRP A 136 -0.25 3.98 0.77
C TRP A 136 0.62 2.85 0.22
N LEU A 137 0.01 1.83 -0.38
CA LEU A 137 0.72 0.67 -0.91
C LEU A 137 1.71 1.06 -2.01
N LEU A 138 1.34 2.01 -2.89
CA LEU A 138 2.22 2.55 -3.93
C LEU A 138 3.39 3.34 -3.32
N ALA A 139 3.12 4.22 -2.36
CA ALA A 139 4.17 4.99 -1.68
C ALA A 139 5.13 4.08 -0.91
N ASP A 140 4.60 3.16 -0.09
CA ASP A 140 5.37 2.20 0.69
C ASP A 140 6.29 1.35 -0.19
N SER A 141 5.74 0.81 -1.27
CA SER A 141 6.53 0.04 -2.24
C SER A 141 7.65 0.90 -2.82
N SER A 142 7.36 2.14 -3.20
CA SER A 142 8.35 3.05 -3.80
C SER A 142 9.49 3.39 -2.83
N LEU A 143 9.17 3.63 -1.55
CA LEU A 143 10.16 3.85 -0.50
C LEU A 143 11.02 2.62 -0.23
N ASN A 144 10.44 1.43 -0.26
CA ASN A 144 11.20 0.21 -0.05
C ASN A 144 12.19 -0.04 -1.21
N TYR A 145 11.80 0.22 -2.47
CA TYR A 145 12.73 0.10 -3.60
C TYR A 145 13.89 1.09 -3.56
N SER A 146 13.65 2.33 -3.12
CA SER A 146 14.72 3.32 -2.97
C SER A 146 15.71 2.92 -1.87
N VAL A 147 15.21 2.39 -0.74
CA VAL A 147 16.03 1.96 0.41
C VAL A 147 16.91 0.75 0.06
N TYR A 148 16.41 -0.19 -0.74
CA TYR A 148 17.18 -1.39 -1.11
C TYR A 148 18.11 -1.18 -2.31
N GLY A 149 18.22 0.04 -2.85
CA GLY A 149 19.13 0.37 -3.95
C GLY A 149 18.91 -0.48 -5.21
N SER A 150 17.71 -1.03 -5.38
CA SER A 150 17.43 -2.02 -6.43
C SER A 150 17.36 -1.42 -7.83
N MET A 151 17.34 -0.09 -7.93
CA MET A 151 17.30 0.66 -9.19
C MET A 151 18.45 1.68 -9.16
N GLN A 152 19.41 1.52 -10.08
CA GLN A 152 20.59 2.37 -10.20
C GLN A 152 20.50 3.38 -11.36
N ASP A 153 19.41 3.37 -12.13
CA ASP A 153 19.22 4.25 -13.29
C ASP A 153 18.32 5.45 -13.00
N ASP A 154 18.60 6.57 -13.67
CA ASP A 154 17.84 7.83 -13.51
C ASP A 154 16.35 7.68 -13.85
N VAL A 155 16.02 6.74 -14.76
CA VAL A 155 14.64 6.45 -15.17
C VAL A 155 13.86 5.80 -14.04
N GLY A 156 14.44 4.79 -13.37
CA GLY A 156 13.84 4.13 -12.22
C GLY A 156 13.63 5.09 -11.06
N LEU A 157 14.63 5.94 -10.76
CA LEU A 157 14.51 6.96 -9.71
C LEU A 157 13.37 7.96 -10.00
N SER A 158 13.28 8.45 -11.24
CA SER A 158 12.21 9.36 -11.67
C SER A 158 10.82 8.73 -11.55
N ALA A 159 10.69 7.43 -11.86
CA ALA A 159 9.45 6.69 -11.71
C ALA A 159 9.02 6.58 -10.23
N LEU A 160 9.97 6.25 -9.33
CA LEU A 160 9.71 6.19 -7.88
C LEU A 160 9.26 7.55 -7.34
N GLN A 161 9.95 8.63 -7.71
CA GLN A 161 9.57 9.98 -7.30
C GLN A 161 8.20 10.38 -7.85
N SER A 162 7.87 9.98 -9.09
CA SER A 162 6.54 10.18 -9.66
C SER A 162 5.45 9.43 -8.88
N ASN A 163 5.72 8.21 -8.43
CA ASN A 163 4.82 7.43 -7.58
C ASN A 163 4.61 8.07 -6.21
N LEU A 164 5.67 8.59 -5.59
CA LEU A 164 5.58 9.34 -4.33
C LEU A 164 4.76 10.61 -4.49
N VAL A 165 5.03 11.41 -5.53
CA VAL A 165 4.28 12.64 -5.84
C VAL A 165 2.79 12.35 -6.01
N LEU A 166 2.43 11.33 -6.79
CA LEU A 166 1.04 10.93 -7.00
C LEU A 166 0.38 10.49 -5.68
N SER A 167 1.09 9.69 -4.90
CA SER A 167 0.58 9.16 -3.63
C SER A 167 0.34 10.25 -2.60
N PHE A 168 1.31 11.16 -2.42
CA PHE A 168 1.17 12.30 -1.51
C PHE A 168 0.11 13.30 -1.99
N LYS A 169 -0.07 13.50 -3.30
CA LYS A 169 -1.19 14.30 -3.83
C LYS A 169 -2.53 13.70 -3.41
N GLY A 170 -2.73 12.41 -3.72
CA GLY A 170 -4.00 11.75 -3.43
C GLY A 170 -4.29 11.64 -1.95
N LEU A 171 -3.30 11.29 -1.13
CA LEU A 171 -3.46 11.26 0.32
C LEU A 171 -3.75 12.67 0.85
N GLY A 172 -3.12 13.70 0.27
CA GLY A 172 -3.35 15.10 0.64
C GLY A 172 -4.79 15.52 0.40
N ASP A 173 -5.32 15.22 -0.79
CA ASP A 173 -6.71 15.50 -1.13
C ASP A 173 -7.67 14.73 -0.22
N GLN A 174 -7.42 13.43 -0.03
CA GLN A 174 -8.26 12.58 0.84
C GLN A 174 -8.16 12.97 2.32
N SER A 175 -7.04 13.54 2.79
CA SER A 175 -6.85 13.92 4.19
C SER A 175 -7.76 15.06 4.65
N ARG A 176 -8.27 15.86 3.71
CA ARG A 176 -9.28 16.89 4.01
C ARG A 176 -10.61 16.28 4.43
N ILE A 177 -10.85 15.02 4.06
CA ILE A 177 -12.12 14.33 4.26
C ILE A 177 -11.97 13.14 5.21
N THR A 178 -10.80 12.49 5.27
CA THR A 178 -10.59 11.27 6.05
C THR A 178 -9.36 11.34 6.96
N LEU A 179 -9.57 10.99 8.23
CA LEU A 179 -8.51 10.90 9.24
C LEU A 179 -7.44 9.87 8.87
N VAL A 180 -7.83 8.76 8.22
CA VAL A 180 -6.88 7.70 7.86
C VAL A 180 -5.86 8.17 6.84
N SER A 181 -6.24 8.90 5.79
CA SER A 181 -5.27 9.47 4.85
C SER A 181 -4.35 10.47 5.55
N CYS A 182 -4.88 11.16 6.55
CA CYS A 182 -4.10 12.12 7.31
C CYS A 182 -2.96 11.44 8.08
N VAL A 183 -3.32 10.40 8.83
CA VAL A 183 -2.38 9.54 9.56
C VAL A 183 -1.36 8.89 8.61
N THR A 184 -1.81 8.39 7.45
CA THR A 184 -0.94 7.77 6.45
C THR A 184 0.15 8.72 5.94
N ILE A 185 -0.16 10.00 5.69
CA ILE A 185 0.85 10.99 5.28
C ILE A 185 1.92 11.14 6.34
N LEU A 186 1.54 11.21 7.62
CA LEU A 186 2.51 11.37 8.71
C LEU A 186 3.48 10.19 8.77
N ILE A 187 2.95 8.96 8.68
CA ILE A 187 3.77 7.75 8.66
C ILE A 187 4.74 7.76 7.47
N LEU A 188 4.26 8.11 6.27
CA LEU A 188 5.11 8.14 5.07
C LEU A 188 6.14 9.26 5.11
N ARG A 189 5.79 10.43 5.66
CA ARG A 189 6.68 11.58 5.82
C ARG A 189 7.88 11.26 6.72
N ASP A 190 7.67 10.44 7.75
CA ASP A 190 8.74 10.08 8.67
C ASP A 190 9.69 9.00 8.08
N ARG A 191 9.31 8.37 6.97
CA ARG A 191 10.09 7.33 6.27
C ARG A 191 10.79 7.79 4.99
N ILE A 192 10.28 8.83 4.34
CA ILE A 192 10.81 9.35 3.08
C ILE A 192 12.11 10.14 3.28
N SER A 193 13.05 9.99 2.34
CA SER A 193 14.32 10.72 2.36
C SER A 193 14.12 12.23 2.19
N ALA A 194 15.08 13.03 2.67
CA ALA A 194 15.02 14.49 2.48
C ALA A 194 15.04 14.90 1.01
N GLU A 195 15.77 14.15 0.17
CA GLU A 195 15.88 14.32 -1.28
C GLU A 195 14.52 14.13 -1.96
N ASP A 196 13.87 12.98 -1.73
CA ASP A 196 12.57 12.67 -2.34
C ASP A 196 11.46 13.57 -1.80
N MET A 197 11.52 13.93 -0.52
CA MET A 197 10.60 14.88 0.09
C MET A 197 10.70 16.28 -0.54
N LYS A 198 11.91 16.71 -0.91
CA LYS A 198 12.10 17.98 -1.63
C LYS A 198 11.38 17.93 -2.98
N VAL A 199 11.54 16.85 -3.75
CA VAL A 199 10.85 16.67 -5.04
C VAL A 199 9.33 16.67 -4.88
N VAL A 200 8.81 15.97 -3.86
CA VAL A 200 7.37 15.96 -3.55
C VAL A 200 6.86 17.37 -3.27
N LYS A 201 7.54 18.13 -2.41
CA LYS A 201 7.16 19.51 -2.08
C LYS A 201 7.19 20.44 -3.29
N GLU A 202 8.26 20.39 -4.08
CA GLU A 202 8.43 21.23 -5.27
C GLU A 202 7.34 20.97 -6.31
N ARG A 203 7.06 19.69 -6.61
CA ARG A 203 6.08 19.32 -7.65
C ARG A 203 4.64 19.53 -7.20
N LEU A 204 4.33 19.27 -5.93
CA LEU A 204 2.97 19.47 -5.42
C LEU A 204 2.69 20.91 -5.01
N ARG A 205 3.71 21.78 -4.97
CA ARG A 205 3.66 23.06 -4.24
C ARG A 205 3.08 22.87 -2.84
N TRP A 206 3.41 21.72 -2.24
CA TRP A 206 2.83 21.27 -0.98
C TRP A 206 3.52 22.00 0.16
N ASP A 207 2.76 22.83 0.87
CA ASP A 207 3.23 23.51 2.06
C ASP A 207 2.87 22.65 3.30
N PRO A 208 3.87 22.02 3.95
CA PRO A 208 3.61 21.26 5.17
C PRO A 208 3.08 22.11 6.33
N ALA A 209 3.19 23.45 6.28
CA ALA A 209 2.59 24.35 7.27
C ALA A 209 1.06 24.47 7.12
N GLN A 210 0.52 24.23 5.92
CA GLN A 210 -0.93 24.15 5.68
C GLN A 210 -1.54 22.85 6.23
N TYR A 211 -0.69 21.86 6.47
CA TYR A 211 -1.11 20.57 6.98
C TYR A 211 -1.14 20.59 8.50
N GLN A 212 -2.30 20.95 9.06
CA GLN A 212 -2.57 20.70 10.46
C GLN A 212 -2.81 19.19 10.60
N GLY A 213 -1.85 18.51 11.24
CA GLY A 213 -2.01 17.11 11.61
C GLY A 213 -3.32 16.89 12.40
N PRO A 214 -3.77 15.65 12.54
CA PRO A 214 -5.06 15.39 13.13
C PRO A 214 -5.10 15.88 14.57
N SER A 215 -6.23 16.46 14.98
CA SER A 215 -6.34 17.00 16.34
C SER A 215 -6.14 15.89 17.38
N PRO A 216 -5.55 16.19 18.55
CA PRO A 216 -5.38 15.21 19.61
C PRO A 216 -6.70 14.51 19.99
N GLU A 217 -7.83 15.23 19.98
CA GLU A 217 -9.15 14.65 20.23
C GLU A 217 -9.59 13.68 19.13
N ALA A 218 -9.36 14.01 17.85
CA ALA A 218 -9.67 13.11 16.74
C ALA A 218 -8.82 11.83 16.80
N LEU A 219 -7.56 11.97 17.18
CA LEU A 219 -6.67 10.84 17.42
C LEU A 219 -7.12 10.00 18.62
N MET A 220 -7.49 10.60 19.75
CA MET A 220 -7.96 9.91 20.96
C MET A 220 -9.28 9.18 20.75
N ARG A 221 -10.20 9.74 19.97
CA ARG A 221 -11.45 9.08 19.58
C ARG A 221 -11.20 7.90 18.63
N SER A 222 -10.00 7.79 18.08
CA SER A 222 -9.62 6.73 17.15
C SER A 222 -8.64 5.75 17.79
N GLN A 223 -8.67 4.47 17.43
CA GLN A 223 -7.69 3.49 17.92
C GLN A 223 -6.28 3.69 17.30
N TRP A 224 -6.12 4.67 16.40
CA TRP A 224 -4.86 4.94 15.69
C TRP A 224 -3.77 5.54 16.58
N GLY A 225 -4.13 6.17 17.70
CA GLY A 225 -3.15 6.74 18.63
C GLY A 225 -2.23 5.69 19.26
N ASP A 226 -2.72 4.49 19.55
CA ASP A 226 -1.90 3.37 20.03
C ASP A 226 -1.10 2.71 18.90
N MET A 227 -1.72 2.57 17.73
CA MET A 227 -1.11 1.92 16.57
C MET A 227 0.10 2.68 16.02
N LEU A 228 0.02 4.02 16.02
CA LEU A 228 1.13 4.91 15.63
C LEU A 228 2.35 4.76 16.55
N ARG A 229 2.12 4.62 17.87
CA ARG A 229 3.20 4.40 18.86
C ARG A 229 3.91 3.06 18.63
N ALA A 230 3.17 2.01 18.26
CA ALA A 230 3.73 0.69 17.98
C ALA A 230 4.57 0.64 16.69
N TRP A 231 4.28 1.49 15.70
CA TRP A 231 4.96 1.53 14.41
C TRP A 231 6.17 2.50 14.37
N GLY A 232 6.64 2.94 15.54
CA GLY A 232 7.81 3.83 15.65
C GLY A 232 7.50 5.31 15.41
N GLY A 233 6.22 5.68 15.26
CA GLY A 233 5.77 7.06 15.19
C GLY A 233 5.63 7.63 16.59
N ASP A 234 6.63 8.37 17.06
CA ASP A 234 6.53 9.09 18.31
C ASP A 234 5.46 10.19 18.17
N LEU A 235 4.30 9.98 18.80
CA LEU A 235 3.19 10.95 18.80
C LEU A 235 3.52 12.24 19.58
N ARG A 236 4.75 12.36 20.14
CA ARG A 236 5.75 13.44 19.90
C ARG A 236 6.92 13.48 20.90
N GLN A 237 7.03 12.55 21.85
CA GLN A 237 7.06 12.85 23.27
C GLN A 237 5.84 13.72 23.61
N THR A 238 4.90 13.11 24.31
CA THR A 238 4.01 13.79 25.25
C THR A 238 2.91 14.70 24.65
N VAL A 239 1.80 14.08 24.25
CA VAL A 239 0.48 14.65 24.60
C VAL A 239 0.33 14.82 26.13
N LEU A 240 1.15 14.11 26.93
CA LEU A 240 1.10 14.11 28.40
C LEU A 240 2.03 15.10 29.15
N ALA A 241 2.87 15.92 28.50
CA ALA A 241 3.66 16.95 29.21
C ALA A 241 2.85 18.24 29.40
N ARG A 242 1.75 18.42 28.66
CA ARG A 242 1.00 19.69 28.61
C ARG A 242 -0.44 19.64 29.13
N PHE A 243 -0.95 18.48 29.52
CA PHE A 243 -2.26 18.38 30.19
C PHE A 243 -2.17 18.10 31.70
N MET A 244 -0.97 18.07 32.30
CA MET A 244 -0.79 17.95 33.76
C MET A 244 0.10 19.05 34.39
N VAL A 245 0.11 20.26 33.84
CA VAL A 245 0.45 21.45 34.64
C VAL A 245 -0.63 22.49 34.44
N GLN A 246 -1.70 22.36 35.21
CA GLN A 246 -2.44 23.51 35.72
C GLN A 246 -2.32 23.46 37.24
N PRO A 247 -2.02 24.57 37.93
CA PRO A 247 -2.46 24.72 39.30
C PRO A 247 -3.99 24.86 39.35
#